data_AF-A0A553ZSM4-F1
#
_entry.id   AF-A0A553ZSM4-F1
#
_cell.length_a   1.000
_cell.length_b   1.000
_cell.length_c   1.000
_cell.angle_alpha   90.00
_cell.angle_beta   90.00
_cell.angle_gamma   90.00
#
_symmetry.space_group_name_H-M   'P 1'
#
loop_
_entity.id
_entity.type
_entity.pdbx_description
1 polymer ?
#
loop_
_entity_poly.entity_id
_entity_poly.type
_entity_poly.pdbx_seq_one_letter_code
_entity_poly.pdbx_strand_id
1 'polypeptide(L)'
;QKVENFRKPMLWDADALNLLAINPDKRHNRVITPHPGEAARLLGCSVAEIESDRLHCAKRLVQRYGGVAVLKGAGTVVAAHPDALGIIDVGN
;
A
#
# COMPACT_ATOMS: atom_id res chain seq x y z
N GLN A 1 -11.19 7.63 -17.91
CA GLN A 1 -10.36 8.65 -18.61
C GLN A 1 -9.92 9.86 -17.76
N LYS A 2 -10.65 10.38 -16.76
CA LYS A 2 -10.18 11.56 -15.96
C LYS A 2 -9.09 11.28 -14.92
N VAL A 3 -9.07 10.09 -14.30
CA VAL A 3 -8.12 9.76 -13.20
C VAL A 3 -6.72 9.43 -13.73
N GLU A 4 -6.61 8.87 -14.94
CA GLU A 4 -5.34 8.38 -15.47
C GLU A 4 -4.29 9.48 -15.65
N ASN A 5 -4.72 10.68 -16.03
CA ASN A 5 -3.86 11.83 -16.28
C ASN A 5 -3.77 12.81 -15.09
N PHE A 6 -4.32 12.45 -13.94
CA PHE A 6 -4.28 13.29 -12.75
C PHE A 6 -2.90 13.24 -12.08
N ARG A 7 -2.24 14.41 -11.94
CA ARG A 7 -0.85 14.53 -11.47
C ARG A 7 -0.71 15.02 -10.02
N LYS A 8 -1.78 15.51 -9.39
CA LYS A 8 -1.74 15.91 -7.97
C LYS A 8 -1.71 14.68 -7.05
N PRO A 9 -1.34 14.82 -5.76
CA PRO A 9 -1.39 13.71 -4.80
C PRO A 9 -2.78 13.07 -4.73
N MET A 10 -2.83 11.75 -4.58
CA MET A 10 -4.06 10.97 -4.47
C MET A 10 -3.97 9.96 -3.34
N LEU A 11 -5.09 9.77 -2.62
CA LEU A 11 -5.27 8.70 -1.64
C LEU A 11 -6.19 7.62 -2.24
N TRP A 12 -5.75 6.37 -2.21
CA TRP A 12 -6.51 5.22 -2.70
C TRP A 12 -6.72 4.25 -1.53
N ASP A 13 -7.98 3.99 -1.20
CA ASP A 13 -8.38 3.15 -0.06
C ASP A 13 -9.54 2.24 -0.45
N ALA A 14 -9.81 1.22 0.36
CA ALA A 14 -10.94 0.32 0.22
C ALA A 14 -11.07 -0.27 -1.21
N ASP A 15 -12.22 -0.10 -1.86
CA ASP A 15 -12.50 -0.70 -3.17
C ASP A 15 -11.58 -0.22 -4.31
N ALA A 16 -10.95 0.95 -4.17
CA ALA A 16 -9.93 1.37 -5.12
C ALA A 16 -8.73 0.41 -5.12
N LEU A 17 -8.42 -0.22 -3.97
CA LEU A 17 -7.36 -1.22 -3.84
C LEU A 17 -7.76 -2.55 -4.49
N ASN A 18 -9.04 -2.91 -4.45
CA ASN A 18 -9.56 -4.08 -5.17
C ASN A 18 -9.38 -3.93 -6.69
N LEU A 19 -9.74 -2.76 -7.23
CA LEU A 19 -9.53 -2.45 -8.64
C LEU A 19 -8.04 -2.42 -9.01
N LEU A 20 -7.20 -1.88 -8.13
CA LEU A 20 -5.76 -1.83 -8.32
C LEU A 20 -5.11 -3.23 -8.28
N ALA A 21 -5.66 -4.17 -7.52
CA ALA A 21 -5.20 -5.56 -7.52
C ALA A 21 -5.52 -6.26 -8.86
N ILE A 22 -6.69 -5.97 -9.45
CA ILE A 22 -7.12 -6.52 -10.74
C ILE A 22 -6.33 -5.91 -11.91
N ASN A 23 -6.14 -4.58 -11.90
CA ASN A 23 -5.41 -3.85 -12.93
C ASN A 23 -4.25 -3.05 -12.32
N PRO A 24 -3.11 -3.70 -12.03
CA PRO A 24 -2.00 -3.08 -11.35
C PRO A 24 -1.31 -2.03 -12.23
N ASP A 25 -1.14 -0.82 -11.68
CA ASP A 25 -0.34 0.24 -12.27
C ASP A 25 0.62 0.85 -11.24
N LYS A 26 1.69 1.50 -11.71
CA LYS A 26 2.71 2.13 -10.86
C LYS A 26 2.61 3.65 -10.95
N ARG A 27 2.46 4.33 -9.81
CA ARG A 27 2.33 5.80 -9.70
C ARG A 27 3.07 6.36 -8.50
N HIS A 28 3.83 7.44 -8.69
CA HIS A 28 4.57 8.09 -7.60
C HIS A 28 3.71 9.09 -6.78
N ASN A 29 2.64 9.63 -7.36
CA ASN A 29 1.75 10.60 -6.71
C ASN A 29 0.59 9.95 -5.95
N ARG A 30 0.75 8.71 -5.48
CA ARG A 30 -0.31 7.92 -4.82
C ARG A 30 0.13 7.48 -3.43
N VAL A 31 -0.81 7.58 -2.49
CA VAL A 31 -0.77 6.90 -1.20
C VAL A 31 -1.82 5.79 -1.23
N ILE A 32 -1.42 4.55 -0.91
CA ILE A 32 -2.34 3.43 -0.70
C ILE A 32 -2.40 3.09 0.79
N THR A 33 -3.58 2.73 1.30
CA THR A 33 -3.81 2.49 2.73
C THR A 33 -4.37 1.11 3.05
N PRO A 34 -3.76 0.01 2.54
CA PRO A 34 -4.32 -1.32 2.71
C PRO A 34 -4.31 -1.78 4.18
N HIS A 35 -5.39 -2.43 4.59
CA HIS A 35 -5.40 -3.40 5.69
C HIS A 35 -4.71 -4.70 5.25
N PRO A 36 -4.36 -5.61 6.19
CA PRO A 36 -3.66 -6.85 5.85
C PRO A 36 -4.35 -7.71 4.78
N GLY A 37 -5.68 -7.79 4.79
CA GLY A 37 -6.45 -8.49 3.74
C GLY A 37 -6.36 -7.84 2.36
N GLU A 38 -6.30 -6.51 2.29
CA GLU A 38 -6.15 -5.77 1.04
C GLU A 38 -4.72 -5.87 0.52
N ALA A 39 -3.73 -5.80 1.42
CA ALA A 39 -2.31 -5.99 1.09
C ALA A 39 -2.04 -7.39 0.56
N ALA A 40 -2.62 -8.42 1.18
CA ALA A 40 -2.55 -9.81 0.73
C ALA A 40 -3.06 -9.95 -0.71
N ARG A 41 -4.22 -9.34 -1.02
CA ARG A 41 -4.78 -9.30 -2.38
C ARG A 41 -3.87 -8.57 -3.37
N LEU A 42 -3.33 -7.41 -2.99
CA LEU A 42 -2.42 -6.62 -3.82
C LEU A 42 -1.09 -7.35 -4.10
N LEU A 43 -0.57 -8.11 -3.13
CA LEU A 43 0.69 -8.85 -3.27
C LEU A 43 0.52 -10.27 -3.80
N GLY A 44 -0.72 -10.77 -3.88
CA GLY A 44 -1.01 -12.14 -4.32
C GLY A 44 -0.51 -13.20 -3.33
N CYS A 45 -0.60 -12.91 -2.03
CA CYS A 45 -0.19 -13.81 -0.95
C CYS A 45 -1.28 -13.93 0.11
N SER A 46 -1.06 -14.73 1.14
CA SER A 46 -1.95 -14.86 2.30
C SER A 46 -1.78 -13.70 3.29
N VAL A 47 -2.79 -13.49 4.14
CA VAL A 47 -2.71 -12.54 5.26
C VAL A 47 -1.62 -12.97 6.27
N ALA A 48 -1.43 -14.27 6.48
CA ALA A 48 -0.39 -14.77 7.37
C ALA A 48 1.02 -14.38 6.90
N GLU A 49 1.27 -14.39 5.58
CA GLU A 49 2.53 -13.91 5.01
C GLU A 49 2.69 -12.40 5.22
N ILE A 50 1.62 -11.60 5.10
CA ILE A 50 1.66 -10.17 5.40
C ILE A 50 2.05 -9.92 6.85
N GLU A 51 1.38 -10.59 7.79
CA GLU A 51 1.61 -10.43 9.23
C GLU A 51 2.99 -10.93 9.67
N SER A 52 3.53 -11.97 9.03
CA SER A 52 4.86 -12.51 9.35
C SER A 52 6.01 -11.55 9.06
N ASP A 53 5.86 -10.66 8.06
CA ASP A 53 6.86 -9.64 7.73
C ASP A 53 6.23 -8.41 7.09
N ARG A 54 5.60 -7.58 7.95
CA ARG A 54 4.88 -6.37 7.53
C ARG A 54 5.79 -5.31 6.93
N LEU A 55 7.05 -5.23 7.39
CA LEU A 55 8.03 -4.28 6.87
C LEU A 55 8.42 -4.62 5.43
N HIS A 56 8.71 -5.89 5.17
CA HIS A 56 9.00 -6.37 3.82
C HIS A 56 7.79 -6.22 2.90
N CYS A 57 6.59 -6.55 3.37
CA CYS A 57 5.37 -6.41 2.59
C CYS A 57 5.07 -4.95 2.22
N ALA A 58 5.25 -4.00 3.15
CA ALA A 58 5.10 -2.58 2.86
C ALA A 58 6.09 -2.09 1.78
N LYS A 59 7.35 -2.57 1.81
CA LYS A 59 8.33 -2.29 0.75
C LYS A 59 7.90 -2.87 -0.59
N ARG A 60 7.42 -4.12 -0.61
CA ARG A 60 6.92 -4.77 -1.85
C ARG A 60 5.74 -4.01 -2.45
N LEU A 61 4.84 -3.47 -1.61
CA LEU A 61 3.73 -2.62 -2.06
C LEU A 61 4.25 -1.38 -2.78
N VAL A 62 5.22 -0.66 -2.21
CA VAL A 62 5.86 0.50 -2.84
C VAL A 62 6.60 0.13 -4.12
N GLN A 63 7.32 -1.00 -4.14
CA GLN A 63 8.05 -1.46 -5.33
C GLN A 63 7.10 -1.76 -6.49
N ARG A 64 5.95 -2.39 -6.20
CA ARG A 64 4.93 -2.78 -7.19
C ARG A 64 4.10 -1.59 -7.66
N TYR A 65 3.61 -0.77 -6.73
CA TYR A 65 2.59 0.25 -7.01
C TYR A 65 3.10 1.70 -7.02
N GLY A 66 4.34 1.93 -6.57
CA GLY A 66 4.93 3.26 -6.45
C GLY A 66 4.36 4.09 -5.30
N GLY A 67 4.92 5.28 -5.10
CA GLY A 67 4.42 6.24 -4.12
C GLY A 67 4.64 5.79 -2.67
N VAL A 68 3.59 5.88 -1.87
CA VAL A 68 3.60 5.58 -0.43
C VAL A 68 2.60 4.46 -0.13
N ALA A 69 2.98 3.51 0.71
CA ALA A 69 2.10 2.50 1.28
C ALA A 69 1.98 2.70 2.80
N VAL A 70 0.75 2.74 3.29
CA VAL A 70 0.40 2.78 4.71
C VAL A 70 -0.31 1.46 5.04
N LEU A 71 0.46 0.46 5.46
CA LEU A 71 -0.05 -0.86 5.83
C LEU A 71 -0.65 -0.80 7.24
N LYS A 72 -1.98 -0.67 7.30
CA LYS A 72 -2.77 -0.60 8.54
C LYS A 72 -2.67 -1.90 9.34
N GLY A 73 -2.94 -1.82 10.64
CA GLY A 73 -2.81 -2.91 11.62
C GLY A 73 -2.15 -2.43 12.91
N ALA A 74 -1.98 -3.33 13.89
CA ALA A 74 -1.30 -3.02 15.16
C ALA A 74 0.16 -2.61 14.91
N GLY A 75 0.53 -1.36 15.16
CA GLY A 75 1.81 -0.83 14.67
C GLY A 75 1.74 -0.60 13.15
N THR A 76 1.11 0.49 12.72
CA THR A 76 0.94 0.76 11.27
C THR A 76 2.30 1.00 10.62
N VAL A 77 2.56 0.36 9.48
CA VAL A 77 3.82 0.49 8.76
C VAL A 77 3.64 1.47 7.60
N VAL A 78 4.50 2.48 7.51
CA VAL A 78 4.56 3.42 6.39
C VAL A 78 5.84 3.18 5.61
N ALA A 79 5.72 2.95 4.31
CA ALA A 79 6.86 2.81 3.40
C ALA A 79 6.72 3.78 2.22
N ALA A 80 7.83 4.34 1.75
CA ALA A 80 7.86 5.16 0.53
C ALA A 80 9.17 4.96 -0.24
N HIS A 81 9.10 5.15 -1.56
CA HIS A 81 10.27 5.10 -2.43
C HIS A 81 11.17 6.35 -2.21
N PRO A 82 12.51 6.23 -2.23
CA PRO A 82 13.30 5.02 -2.44
C PRO A 82 13.45 4.12 -1.20
N ASP A 83 13.69 4.66 0.00
CA ASP A 83 14.07 3.85 1.17
C ASP A 83 13.46 4.33 2.51
N ALA A 84 12.37 5.10 2.46
CA ALA A 84 11.72 5.56 3.69
C ALA A 84 10.84 4.45 4.28
N LEU A 85 11.02 4.17 5.57
CA LEU A 85 10.24 3.20 6.34
C LEU A 85 10.03 3.72 7.76
N GLY A 86 8.80 3.64 8.26
CA GLY A 86 8.44 4.04 9.61
C GLY A 86 7.34 3.14 10.19
N ILE A 87 7.29 3.09 11.52
CA ILE A 87 6.24 2.41 12.29
C ILE A 87 5.53 3.47 13.12
N ILE A 88 4.20 3.47 13.06
CA ILE A 88 3.34 4.28 13.93
C ILE A 88 2.91 3.34 15.07
N ASP A 89 3.43 3.58 16.26
CA ASP A 89 3.26 2.76 17.47
C ASP A 89 2.09 3.24 18.37
N VAL A 90 1.45 4.34 18.00
CA VAL A 90 0.25 4.86 18.65
C VAL A 90 -1.04 4.35 17.98
N GLY A 91 -2.09 4.18 18.78
CA GLY A 91 -3.43 3.76 18.35
C GLY A 91 -4.51 4.49 19.15
N ASN A 92 -5.76 4.42 18.69
CA ASN A 92 -6.91 5.02 19.36
C ASN A 92 -7.18 4.41 20.75
#